data_AF-A0A0C9YIX8-F1
#
_entry.id   AF-A0A0C9YIX8-F1
#
_cell.length_a   1.000
_cell.length_b   1.000
_cell.length_c   1.000
_cell.angle_alpha   90.00
_cell.angle_beta   90.00
_cell.angle_gamma   90.00
#
_symmetry.space_group_name_H-M   'P 1'
#
loop_
_entity.id
_entity.type
_entity.pdbx_description
1 polymer ?
#
loop_
_entity_poly.entity_id
_entity_poly.type
_entity_poly.pdbx_seq_one_letter_code
_entity_poly.pdbx_strand_id
1 'polypeptide(L)'
;GDDLPEGASPPKLNTPGKRAWHPFESRAHFELADFIFHQNEMPGAQIDELMHIWASMPGQAGTPPYANHEHLYSTIDAISEGDAPWTSFSMESVEASGSGGPSWKCSGTYEVVFRDPQILLNHQLSNPGFKNHIDYSPRLVFGEKGQHVWSDFMIGNWAWNQCVSKSHILFTLS
;
A
#
# COMPACT_ATOMS: atom_id res chain seq x y z
N GLY A 1 -10.17 8.54 23.02
CA GLY A 1 -11.22 7.80 22.31
C GLY A 1 -11.96 7.02 23.36
N ASP A 2 -13.28 7.04 23.33
CA ASP A 2 -14.08 6.31 24.31
C ASP A 2 -14.20 4.85 23.88
N ASP A 3 -13.98 3.93 24.81
CA ASP A 3 -14.08 2.49 24.55
C ASP A 3 -15.54 2.10 24.25
N LEU A 4 -15.73 1.21 23.26
CA LEU A 4 -17.05 0.66 22.95
C LEU A 4 -17.46 -0.36 24.01
N PRO A 5 -18.75 -0.41 24.40
CA PRO A 5 -19.25 -1.38 25.37
C PRO A 5 -19.09 -2.82 24.87
N GLU A 6 -18.91 -3.74 25.82
CA GLU A 6 -18.72 -5.17 25.55
C GLU A 6 -19.92 -5.73 24.75
N GLY A 7 -19.65 -6.33 23.58
CA GLY A 7 -20.68 -6.86 22.67
C GLY A 7 -21.27 -5.86 21.68
N ALA A 8 -20.75 -4.63 21.59
CA ALA A 8 -21.15 -3.69 20.55
C ALA A 8 -20.96 -4.31 19.15
N SER A 9 -22.02 -4.28 18.32
CA SER A 9 -21.91 -4.68 16.92
C SER A 9 -20.91 -3.78 16.20
N PRO A 10 -20.06 -4.31 15.29
CA PRO A 10 -19.17 -3.50 14.50
C PRO A 10 -19.95 -2.36 13.82
N PRO A 11 -19.39 -1.15 13.70
CA PRO A 11 -19.99 -0.09 12.90
C PRO A 11 -20.35 -0.66 11.53
N LYS A 12 -21.57 -0.38 11.05
CA LYS A 12 -21.98 -0.79 9.71
C LYS A 12 -20.99 -0.18 8.72
N LEU A 13 -20.28 -1.03 7.99
CA LEU A 13 -19.46 -0.58 6.87
C LEU A 13 -20.36 0.20 5.91
N ASN A 14 -19.90 1.37 5.48
CA ASN A 14 -20.57 2.12 4.44
C ASN A 14 -20.64 1.21 3.20
N THR A 15 -21.81 0.65 2.92
CA THR A 15 -22.03 -0.09 1.68
C THR A 15 -21.73 0.90 0.54
N PRO A 16 -20.86 0.56 -0.43
CA PRO A 16 -20.54 1.47 -1.51
C PRO A 16 -21.85 1.92 -2.17
N GLY A 17 -22.10 3.23 -2.17
CA GLY A 17 -23.31 3.80 -2.79
C GLY A 17 -23.31 3.59 -4.31
N LYS A 18 -24.28 4.18 -5.01
CA LYS A 18 -24.47 4.09 -6.48
C LYS A 18 -23.23 4.41 -7.37
N ARG A 19 -22.09 4.76 -6.80
CA ARG A 19 -20.78 5.01 -7.44
C ARG A 19 -19.69 4.05 -6.92
N ALA A 20 -20.02 2.78 -6.70
CA ALA A 20 -19.10 1.78 -6.12
C ALA A 20 -17.81 1.53 -6.92
N TRP A 21 -17.77 1.94 -8.19
CA TRP A 21 -16.64 1.72 -9.09
C TRP A 21 -16.06 3.02 -9.64
N HIS A 22 -16.53 4.19 -9.20
CA HIS A 22 -16.03 5.46 -9.73
C HIS A 22 -14.51 5.59 -9.52
N PRO A 23 -13.72 6.00 -10.52
CA PRO A 23 -14.09 6.62 -11.80
C PRO A 23 -14.46 5.64 -12.93
N PHE A 24 -14.36 4.34 -12.70
CA PHE A 24 -14.72 3.31 -13.66
C PHE A 24 -16.25 3.19 -13.82
N GLU A 25 -16.64 2.92 -15.06
CA GLU A 25 -18.05 2.76 -15.44
C GLU A 25 -18.67 1.45 -14.91
N SER A 26 -17.84 0.43 -14.67
CA SER A 26 -18.26 -0.88 -14.19
C SER A 26 -17.10 -1.65 -13.56
N ARG A 27 -17.42 -2.75 -12.87
CA ARG A 27 -16.42 -3.71 -12.37
C ARG A 27 -15.50 -4.23 -13.47
N ALA A 28 -16.05 -4.60 -14.62
CA ALA A 28 -15.26 -5.12 -15.74
C ALA A 28 -14.31 -4.05 -16.32
N HIS A 29 -14.75 -2.79 -16.31
CA HIS A 29 -13.91 -1.66 -16.71
C HIS A 29 -12.71 -1.50 -15.76
N PHE A 30 -12.92 -1.61 -14.45
CA PHE A 30 -11.83 -1.63 -13.45
C PHE A 30 -10.90 -2.84 -13.61
N GLU A 31 -11.45 -4.06 -13.71
CA GLU A 31 -10.64 -5.29 -13.84
C GLU A 31 -9.76 -5.26 -15.09
N LEU A 32 -10.23 -4.65 -16.18
CA LEU A 32 -9.43 -4.44 -17.38
C LEU A 32 -8.26 -3.46 -17.14
N ALA A 33 -8.50 -2.35 -16.44
CA ALA A 33 -7.42 -1.45 -16.02
C ALA A 33 -6.38 -2.16 -15.15
N ASP A 34 -6.81 -2.89 -14.12
CA ASP A 34 -5.91 -3.62 -13.22
C ASP A 34 -5.08 -4.65 -14.00
N PHE A 35 -5.69 -5.38 -14.91
CA PHE A 35 -4.98 -6.34 -15.76
C PHE A 35 -3.94 -5.66 -16.66
N ILE A 36 -4.32 -4.60 -17.38
CA ILE A 36 -3.43 -3.92 -18.33
C ILE A 36 -2.29 -3.18 -17.62
N PHE A 37 -2.61 -2.41 -16.57
CA PHE A 37 -1.69 -1.49 -15.92
C PHE A 37 -0.86 -2.15 -14.82
N HIS A 38 -1.49 -2.88 -13.90
CA HIS A 38 -0.83 -3.38 -12.70
C HIS A 38 -0.31 -4.82 -12.87
N GLN A 39 -1.09 -5.71 -13.50
CA GLN A 39 -0.66 -7.11 -13.64
C GLN A 39 0.29 -7.32 -14.83
N ASN A 40 0.00 -6.71 -15.99
CA ASN A 40 0.79 -6.89 -17.21
C ASN A 40 1.82 -5.77 -17.43
N GLU A 41 1.69 -4.63 -16.75
CA GLU A 41 2.54 -3.44 -16.93
C GLU A 41 2.73 -3.08 -18.43
N MET A 42 1.62 -3.12 -19.19
CA MET A 42 1.66 -3.04 -20.64
C MET A 42 2.24 -1.69 -21.10
N PRO A 43 3.23 -1.67 -22.04
CA PRO A 43 3.73 -0.42 -22.60
C PRO A 43 2.62 0.41 -23.26
N GLY A 44 2.64 1.73 -23.08
CA GLY A 44 1.60 2.65 -23.61
C GLY A 44 1.29 2.46 -25.10
N ALA A 45 2.31 2.28 -25.94
CA ALA A 45 2.13 2.03 -27.37
C ALA A 45 1.36 0.72 -27.67
N GLN A 46 1.52 -0.32 -26.85
CA GLN A 46 0.78 -1.58 -26.99
C GLN A 46 -0.66 -1.43 -26.50
N ILE A 47 -0.91 -0.59 -25.51
CA ILE A 47 -2.27 -0.25 -25.07
C ILE A 47 -3.00 0.46 -26.22
N ASP A 48 -2.35 1.41 -26.90
CA ASP A 48 -2.93 2.10 -28.06
C ASP A 48 -3.24 1.12 -29.20
N GLU A 49 -2.31 0.20 -29.49
CA GLU A 49 -2.51 -0.84 -30.49
C GLU A 49 -3.68 -1.76 -30.11
N LEU A 50 -3.79 -2.17 -28.85
CA LEU A 50 -4.91 -2.97 -28.34
C LEU A 50 -6.25 -2.25 -28.55
N MET A 51 -6.34 -0.97 -28.20
CA MET A 51 -7.59 -0.18 -28.38
C MET A 51 -7.91 0.00 -29.87
N HIS A 52 -6.90 0.17 -30.73
CA HIS A 52 -7.07 0.25 -32.18
C HIS A 52 -7.58 -1.07 -32.78
N ILE A 53 -7.01 -2.20 -32.37
CA ILE A 53 -7.48 -3.54 -32.77
C ILE A 53 -8.93 -3.72 -32.31
N TRP A 54 -9.24 -3.33 -31.07
CA TRP A 54 -10.60 -3.42 -30.52
C TRP A 54 -11.61 -2.64 -31.34
N ALA A 55 -11.31 -1.39 -31.68
CA ALA A 55 -12.15 -0.53 -32.51
C ALA A 55 -12.35 -1.07 -33.94
N SER A 56 -11.42 -1.89 -34.43
CA SER A 56 -11.45 -2.49 -35.77
C SER A 56 -12.26 -3.80 -35.83
N MET A 57 -12.69 -4.35 -34.69
CA MET A 57 -13.45 -5.62 -34.66
C MET A 57 -14.93 -5.40 -35.05
N PRO A 58 -15.45 -6.09 -36.08
CA PRO A 58 -16.82 -5.89 -36.55
C PRO A 58 -17.86 -6.45 -35.57
N GLY A 59 -18.90 -5.65 -35.30
CA GLY A 59 -20.24 -6.12 -34.90
C GLY A 59 -20.47 -6.60 -33.46
N GLN A 60 -19.44 -6.82 -32.62
CA GLN A 60 -19.65 -7.30 -31.24
C GLN A 60 -18.78 -6.65 -30.15
N ALA A 61 -17.69 -5.96 -30.50
CA ALA A 61 -16.74 -5.45 -29.50
C ALA A 61 -17.16 -4.11 -28.86
N GLY A 62 -18.08 -3.37 -29.47
CA GLY A 62 -18.48 -2.04 -29.01
C GLY A 62 -17.36 -0.99 -29.17
N THR A 63 -17.58 0.20 -28.60
CA THR A 63 -16.54 1.23 -28.45
C THR A 63 -15.43 0.68 -27.54
N PRO A 64 -14.14 0.87 -27.86
CA PRO A 64 -13.06 0.41 -26.99
C PRO A 64 -13.23 0.99 -25.56
N PRO A 65 -12.93 0.20 -24.50
CA PRO A 65 -13.09 0.65 -23.12
C PRO A 65 -12.28 1.90 -22.79
N TYR A 66 -11.13 2.06 -23.45
CA TYR A 66 -10.32 3.27 -23.39
C TYR A 66 -10.04 3.81 -24.80
N ALA A 67 -9.95 5.13 -24.93
CA ALA A 67 -9.59 5.75 -26.20
C ALA A 67 -8.13 5.46 -26.60
N ASN A 68 -7.23 5.49 -25.62
CA ASN A 68 -5.78 5.28 -25.73
C ASN A 68 -5.20 5.05 -24.31
N HIS A 69 -3.88 4.91 -24.20
CA HIS A 69 -3.20 4.76 -22.92
C HIS A 69 -3.35 5.98 -21.99
N GLU A 70 -3.41 7.21 -22.54
CA GLU A 70 -3.62 8.43 -21.73
C GLU A 70 -5.00 8.44 -21.06
N HIS A 71 -6.03 7.94 -21.75
CA HIS A 71 -7.37 7.78 -21.18
C HIS A 71 -7.37 6.75 -20.04
N LEU A 72 -6.66 5.64 -20.19
CA LEU A 72 -6.48 4.66 -19.11
C LEU A 72 -5.77 5.30 -17.91
N TYR A 73 -4.63 5.96 -18.13
CA TYR A 73 -3.85 6.57 -17.04
C TYR A 73 -4.62 7.67 -16.33
N SER A 74 -5.29 8.55 -17.07
CA SER A 74 -6.15 9.58 -16.47
C SER A 74 -7.33 9.00 -15.69
N THR A 75 -7.89 7.86 -16.12
CA THR A 75 -8.91 7.15 -15.34
C THR A 75 -8.33 6.61 -14.03
N ILE A 76 -7.11 6.07 -14.04
CA ILE A 76 -6.43 5.60 -12.83
C ILE A 76 -6.10 6.78 -11.91
N ASP A 77 -5.59 7.88 -12.45
CA ASP A 77 -5.26 9.09 -11.69
C ASP A 77 -6.50 9.77 -11.10
N ALA A 78 -7.67 9.57 -11.70
CA ALA A 78 -8.95 10.06 -11.20
C ALA A 78 -9.54 9.22 -10.04
N ILE A 79 -8.87 8.13 -9.63
CA ILE A 79 -9.26 7.36 -8.44
C ILE A 79 -9.18 8.28 -7.22
N SER A 80 -10.33 8.77 -6.78
CA SER A 80 -10.48 9.61 -5.59
C SER A 80 -10.44 8.82 -4.28
N GLU A 81 -10.37 7.49 -4.38
CA GLU A 81 -10.41 6.57 -3.25
C GLU A 81 -9.02 6.51 -2.59
N GLY A 82 -8.84 7.35 -1.57
CA GLY A 82 -7.63 7.39 -0.76
C GLY A 82 -7.42 8.79 -0.19
N ASP A 83 -7.61 8.96 1.12
CA ASP A 83 -7.32 10.22 1.82
C ASP A 83 -5.82 10.36 2.19
N ALA A 84 -4.95 9.52 1.61
CA ALA A 84 -3.51 9.55 1.79
C ALA A 84 -2.84 9.94 0.46
N PRO A 85 -2.61 11.24 0.14
CA PRO A 85 -1.86 11.63 -1.05
C PRO A 85 -0.38 11.26 -0.94
N TRP A 86 0.31 11.13 -2.09
CA TRP A 86 1.77 11.04 -2.10
C TRP A 86 2.36 12.39 -1.68
N THR A 87 3.36 12.36 -0.82
CA THR A 87 4.17 13.51 -0.44
C THR A 87 5.65 13.15 -0.59
N SER A 88 6.51 14.15 -0.73
CA SER A 88 7.95 13.93 -0.76
C SER A 88 8.70 14.92 0.11
N PHE A 89 9.88 14.50 0.58
CA PHE A 89 10.89 15.41 1.11
C PHE A 89 12.26 14.99 0.61
N SER A 90 13.18 15.94 0.56
CA SER A 90 14.57 15.69 0.22
C SER A 90 15.38 15.42 1.49
N MET A 91 16.21 14.37 1.47
CA MET A 91 17.20 14.13 2.52
C MET A 91 18.60 14.04 1.96
N GLU A 92 19.57 14.43 2.78
CA GLU A 92 20.99 14.24 2.50
C GLU A 92 21.54 13.17 3.44
N SER A 93 22.44 12.35 2.93
CA SER A 93 23.08 11.31 3.74
C SER A 93 24.07 11.94 4.72
N VAL A 94 23.81 11.77 6.02
CA VAL A 94 24.64 12.32 7.12
C VAL A 94 26.03 11.67 7.16
N GLU A 95 26.19 10.45 6.63
CA GLU A 95 27.45 9.70 6.66
C GLU A 95 28.45 10.08 5.55
N ALA A 96 28.16 11.10 4.74
CA ALA A 96 29.02 11.54 3.64
C ALA A 96 30.42 12.05 4.08
N SER A 97 30.68 12.20 5.38
CA SER A 97 31.93 12.78 5.91
C SER A 97 33.06 11.77 6.20
N GLY A 98 32.83 10.46 6.05
CA GLY A 98 33.86 9.42 6.30
C GLY A 98 34.26 8.69 5.01
N SER A 99 35.46 8.96 4.51
CA SER A 99 36.00 8.36 3.28
C SER A 99 35.96 6.82 3.31
N GLY A 100 35.07 6.21 2.51
CA GLY A 100 35.01 4.75 2.34
C GLY A 100 33.64 4.19 1.94
N GLY A 101 32.55 4.98 2.00
CA GLY A 101 31.22 4.55 1.58
C GLY A 101 31.02 4.51 0.05
N PRO A 102 30.04 3.74 -0.46
CA PRO A 102 29.70 3.72 -1.89
C PRO A 102 29.23 5.10 -2.35
N SER A 103 29.55 5.47 -3.60
CA SER A 103 29.40 6.84 -4.13
C SER A 103 27.97 7.39 -4.04
N TRP A 104 26.95 6.53 -4.14
CA TRP A 104 25.57 6.94 -3.91
C TRP A 104 25.42 7.53 -2.50
N LYS A 105 25.91 6.86 -1.46
CA LYS A 105 25.72 7.29 -0.06
C LYS A 105 26.44 8.61 0.30
N CYS A 106 27.44 9.05 -0.46
CA CYS A 106 28.32 10.15 -0.05
C CYS A 106 28.03 11.50 -0.73
N SER A 107 27.15 11.57 -1.72
CA SER A 107 27.01 12.81 -2.53
C SER A 107 25.62 13.05 -3.11
N GLY A 108 24.61 12.31 -2.66
CA GLY A 108 23.24 12.44 -3.15
C GLY A 108 22.32 13.19 -2.19
N THR A 109 21.59 14.17 -2.71
CA THR A 109 20.27 14.53 -2.19
C THR A 109 19.29 13.50 -2.74
N TYR A 110 18.53 12.87 -1.85
CA TYR A 110 17.56 11.83 -2.16
C TYR A 110 16.15 12.37 -1.98
N GLU A 111 15.31 12.22 -2.98
CA GLU A 111 13.88 12.41 -2.81
C GLU A 111 13.27 11.14 -2.22
N VAL A 112 12.65 11.28 -1.06
CA VAL A 112 11.86 10.22 -0.43
C VAL A 112 10.40 10.52 -0.71
N VAL A 113 9.76 9.67 -1.51
CA VAL A 113 8.31 9.75 -1.81
C VAL A 113 7.58 8.73 -0.94
N PHE A 114 6.59 9.18 -0.17
CA PHE A 114 5.85 8.35 0.77
C PHE A 114 4.40 8.83 0.91
N ARG A 115 3.55 7.98 1.49
CA ARG A 115 2.20 8.33 1.95
C ARG A 115 2.26 8.53 3.47
N ASP A 116 1.36 9.35 4.02
CA ASP A 116 1.25 9.47 5.48
C ASP A 116 1.01 8.07 6.12
N PRO A 117 1.97 7.56 6.92
CA PRO A 117 1.89 6.22 7.47
C PRO A 117 0.75 6.09 8.49
N GLN A 118 0.35 7.17 9.16
CA GLN A 118 -0.76 7.14 10.12
C GLN A 118 -2.08 6.94 9.38
N ILE A 119 -2.27 7.61 8.25
CA ILE A 119 -3.46 7.48 7.41
C ILE A 119 -3.54 6.06 6.82
N LEU A 120 -2.43 5.57 6.26
CA LEU A 120 -2.37 4.19 5.74
C LEU A 120 -2.69 3.15 6.80
N LEU A 121 -2.15 3.31 8.01
CA LEU A 121 -2.42 2.37 9.10
C LEU A 121 -3.91 2.40 9.49
N ASN A 122 -4.52 3.59 9.56
CA ASN A 122 -5.96 3.72 9.83
C ASN A 122 -6.80 3.02 8.76
N HIS A 123 -6.43 3.10 7.49
CA HIS A 123 -7.12 2.38 6.40
C HIS A 123 -7.01 0.87 6.53
N GLN A 124 -5.79 0.38 6.79
CA GLN A 124 -5.56 -1.05 6.98
C GLN A 124 -6.35 -1.59 8.17
N LEU A 125 -6.36 -0.86 9.28
CA LEU A 125 -7.12 -1.24 10.48
C LEU A 125 -8.64 -1.14 10.29
N SER A 126 -9.11 -0.20 9.46
CA SER A 126 -10.55 -0.02 9.18
C SER A 126 -11.09 -1.02 8.15
N ASN A 127 -10.22 -1.67 7.38
CA ASN A 127 -10.60 -2.63 6.35
C ASN A 127 -10.60 -4.07 6.89
N PRO A 128 -11.77 -4.73 7.02
CA PRO A 128 -11.85 -6.10 7.53
C PRO A 128 -11.08 -7.13 6.70
N GLY A 129 -10.81 -6.83 5.42
CA GLY A 129 -9.98 -7.67 4.56
C GLY A 129 -8.57 -7.88 5.11
N PHE A 130 -8.05 -6.95 5.93
CA PHE A 130 -6.72 -7.06 6.54
C PHE A 130 -6.72 -7.71 7.92
N LYS A 131 -7.87 -8.12 8.47
CA LYS A 131 -7.98 -8.64 9.85
C LYS A 131 -7.00 -9.77 10.16
N ASN A 132 -6.74 -10.67 9.21
CA ASN A 132 -5.86 -11.82 9.39
C ASN A 132 -4.44 -11.60 8.81
N HIS A 133 -4.14 -10.38 8.38
CA HIS A 133 -2.88 -10.00 7.73
C HIS A 133 -2.04 -9.05 8.59
N ILE A 134 -2.55 -8.60 9.75
CA ILE A 134 -1.84 -7.70 10.66
C ILE A 134 -1.47 -8.47 11.92
N ASP A 135 -0.17 -8.53 12.19
CA ASP A 135 0.36 -8.99 13.45
C ASP A 135 0.41 -7.83 14.44
N TYR A 136 -0.34 -7.94 15.54
CA TYR A 136 -0.45 -6.87 16.54
C TYR A 136 0.61 -6.95 17.65
N SER A 137 1.42 -8.01 17.66
CA SER A 137 2.40 -8.24 18.73
C SER A 137 3.70 -8.77 18.15
N PRO A 138 4.86 -8.26 18.62
CA PRO A 138 6.14 -8.78 18.20
C PRO A 138 6.29 -10.24 18.60
N ARG A 139 7.02 -11.01 17.78
CA ARG A 139 7.28 -12.42 18.04
C ARG A 139 8.69 -12.79 17.61
N LEU A 140 9.30 -13.74 18.30
CA LEU A 140 10.59 -14.31 17.90
C LEU A 140 10.35 -15.66 17.24
N VAL A 141 10.84 -15.83 16.01
CA VAL A 141 10.67 -17.08 15.25
C VAL A 141 12.03 -17.72 15.07
N PHE A 142 12.23 -18.93 15.62
CA PHE A 142 13.49 -19.65 15.51
C PHE A 142 13.34 -20.87 14.60
N GLY A 143 14.32 -21.07 13.72
CA GLY A 143 14.42 -22.28 12.90
C GLY A 143 14.90 -23.49 13.70
N GLU A 144 14.95 -24.65 13.05
CA GLU A 144 15.31 -25.93 13.69
C GLU A 144 16.68 -25.94 14.39
N LYS A 145 17.61 -25.06 13.98
CA LYS A 145 18.96 -24.94 14.56
C LYS A 145 19.07 -23.76 15.55
N GLY A 146 17.94 -23.19 15.97
CA GLY A 146 17.90 -22.06 16.92
C GLY A 146 18.27 -20.71 16.30
N GLN A 147 18.39 -20.61 14.99
CA GLN A 147 18.64 -19.34 14.29
C GLN A 147 17.37 -18.50 14.20
N HIS A 148 17.49 -17.19 14.43
CA HIS A 148 16.36 -16.27 14.27
C HIS A 148 15.98 -16.11 12.80
N VAL A 149 14.70 -16.22 12.49
CA VAL A 149 14.12 -16.09 11.15
C VAL A 149 13.45 -14.73 11.05
N TRP A 150 13.95 -13.87 10.16
CA TRP A 150 13.39 -12.55 9.90
C TRP A 150 12.47 -12.60 8.69
N SER A 151 11.24 -12.09 8.81
CA SER A 151 10.30 -12.03 7.68
C SER A 151 9.45 -10.76 7.61
N ASP A 152 9.08 -10.18 8.75
CA ASP A 152 8.25 -8.98 8.82
C ASP A 152 8.71 -8.03 9.93
N PHE A 153 8.09 -6.85 10.00
CA PHE A 153 8.40 -5.82 10.99
C PHE A 153 8.24 -6.30 12.43
N MET A 154 7.23 -7.13 12.70
CA MET A 154 6.90 -7.61 14.05
C MET A 154 7.84 -8.71 14.53
N ILE A 155 8.56 -9.36 13.62
CA ILE A 155 9.67 -10.26 13.98
C ILE A 155 11.00 -9.50 14.16
N GLY A 156 11.01 -8.18 13.92
CA GLY A 156 12.17 -7.31 14.10
C GLY A 156 12.63 -7.15 15.55
N ASN A 157 13.95 -7.03 15.76
CA ASN A 157 14.54 -6.76 17.08
C ASN A 157 14.01 -5.46 17.67
N TRP A 158 13.80 -4.44 16.81
CA TRP A 158 13.27 -3.17 17.24
C TRP A 158 11.87 -3.35 17.85
N ALA A 159 10.95 -4.03 17.16
CA ALA A 159 9.60 -4.26 17.63
C ALA A 159 9.58 -5.05 18.96
N TRP A 160 10.37 -6.12 19.04
CA TRP A 160 10.54 -6.90 20.27
C TRP A 160 11.03 -6.05 21.46
N ASN A 161 12.08 -5.24 21.23
CA ASN A 161 12.65 -4.39 22.27
C ASN A 161 11.65 -3.32 22.76
N GLN A 162 10.77 -2.81 21.90
CA GLN A 162 9.72 -1.87 22.33
C GLN A 162 8.71 -2.51 23.29
N CYS A 163 8.38 -3.80 23.11
CA CYS A 163 7.46 -4.52 23.99
C CYS A 163 8.12 -4.96 25.31
N VAL A 164 9.36 -5.44 25.27
CA VAL A 164 10.03 -5.98 26.46
C VAL A 164 10.65 -4.88 27.33
N SER A 165 11.09 -3.76 26.74
CA SER A 165 11.74 -2.68 27.50
C SER A 165 10.82 -1.90 28.45
N LYS A 166 9.48 -2.08 28.38
CA LYS A 166 8.53 -1.49 29.35
C LYS A 166 8.32 -2.30 30.63
N SER A 167 9.02 -3.42 30.84
CA SER A 167 8.92 -4.22 32.07
C SER A 167 9.84 -3.78 33.21
N HIS A 168 10.49 -2.61 33.13
CA HIS A 168 11.29 -2.03 34.21
C HIS A 168 10.61 -0.86 34.92
N ILE A 169 9.29 -0.89 35.11
CA ILE A 169 8.61 -0.10 36.14
C ILE A 169 8.21 -1.04 37.28
N LEU A 170 9.15 -1.18 38.21
CA LEU A 170 9.01 -1.45 39.64
C LEU A 170 7.75 -2.23 40.08
N PHE A 171 7.84 -3.57 40.13
CA PHE A 171 7.26 -4.33 41.23
C PHE A 171 8.36 -4.71 42.21
N THR A 172 8.79 -3.73 42.99
CA THR A 172 9.20 -3.98 44.37
C THR A 172 8.59 -2.88 45.21
N LEU A 173 7.55 -3.23 45.97
CA LEU A 173 7.27 -2.66 47.29
C LEU A 173 6.27 -3.56 48.01
N SER A 174 6.83 -4.21 49.04
CA SER A 174 6.26 -4.91 50.20
C SER A 174 5.33 -6.11 50.02
#